data_AF-A0A151EYQ4-F1
#
_entry.id   AF-A0A151EYQ4-F1
#
_cell.length_a   1.000
_cell.length_b   1.000
_cell.length_c   1.000
_cell.angle_alpha   90.00
_cell.angle_beta   90.00
_cell.angle_gamma   90.00
#
_symmetry.space_group_name_H-M   'P 1'
#
loop_
_entity.id
_entity.type
_entity.pdbx_description
1 polymer ?
#
loop_
_entity_poly.entity_id
_entity_poly.type
_entity_poly.pdbx_seq_one_letter_code
_entity_poly.pdbx_strand_id
1 'polypeptide(L)'
;MNKLEKKYPSIGCCGIDCGLCPRHFTEGKSKCPGCFGPNFLDVMGQTCSFISCCVKNKNLVTCGECSNYPCEKFDSQWFGENSYDSFVTHKKAIPNLNLIKKKGFDEFIRLQKKRIKILKIMLKDFNDGRSKSFFCLASALLSIDILEKSLESASNIIDKQKIKKDDIKGKAKILKDIIKSNADKEKISLKLQKPPNWK
;
A
#
# COMPACT_ATOMS: atom_id res chain seq x y z
N MET A 1 -23.83 -12.93 -16.58
CA MET A 1 -23.34 -11.56 -16.92
C MET A 1 -21.91 -11.44 -16.41
N ASN A 2 -20.93 -11.21 -17.29
CA ASN A 2 -19.54 -11.01 -16.85
C ASN A 2 -19.49 -9.72 -16.01
N LYS A 3 -19.27 -9.86 -14.70
CA LYS A 3 -19.09 -8.74 -13.77
C LYS A 3 -17.81 -8.03 -14.23
N LEU A 4 -17.93 -6.77 -14.67
CA LEU A 4 -16.76 -5.98 -15.09
C LEU A 4 -15.83 -5.84 -13.88
N GLU A 5 -14.62 -6.38 -13.99
CA GLU A 5 -13.61 -6.40 -12.95
C GLU A 5 -12.29 -5.83 -13.46
N LYS A 6 -11.56 -5.14 -12.59
CA LYS A 6 -10.29 -4.52 -12.92
C LYS A 6 -9.17 -5.56 -12.91
N LYS A 7 -8.40 -5.64 -14.01
CA LYS A 7 -7.28 -6.60 -14.20
C LYS A 7 -6.23 -6.56 -13.09
N TYR A 8 -5.95 -5.38 -12.50
CA TYR A 8 -5.00 -5.22 -11.40
C TYR A 8 -5.61 -4.39 -10.27
N PRO A 9 -6.31 -5.02 -9.31
CA PRO A 9 -6.94 -4.31 -8.20
C PRO A 9 -5.94 -3.93 -7.09
N SER A 10 -4.70 -4.42 -7.14
CA SER A 10 -3.63 -4.05 -6.21
C SER A 10 -3.16 -2.60 -6.35
N ILE A 11 -3.63 -1.87 -7.36
CA ILE A 11 -3.37 -0.45 -7.55
C ILE A 11 -4.69 0.27 -7.79
N GLY A 12 -4.89 1.40 -7.12
CA GLY A 12 -6.06 2.26 -7.31
C GLY A 12 -6.02 2.95 -8.66
N CYS A 13 -7.19 3.28 -9.20
CA CYS A 13 -7.26 4.17 -10.38
C CYS A 13 -6.53 5.50 -10.10
N CYS A 14 -6.63 6.00 -8.87
CA CYS A 14 -5.95 7.19 -8.36
C CYS A 14 -4.46 6.99 -8.00
N GLY A 15 -3.90 5.79 -8.14
CA GLY A 15 -2.50 5.51 -7.81
C GLY A 15 -2.23 5.06 -6.37
N ILE A 16 -3.22 5.08 -5.48
CA ILE A 16 -3.10 4.48 -4.15
C ILE A 16 -2.69 3.01 -4.29
N ASP A 17 -1.65 2.58 -3.56
CA ASP A 17 -1.22 1.19 -3.56
C ASP A 17 -2.14 0.30 -2.69
N CYS A 18 -3.23 -0.19 -3.28
CA CYS A 18 -4.17 -1.08 -2.59
C CYS A 18 -3.51 -2.40 -2.13
N GLY A 19 -2.47 -2.85 -2.83
CA GLY A 19 -1.70 -4.06 -2.50
C GLY A 19 -0.86 -3.93 -1.23
N LEU A 20 -0.67 -2.70 -0.74
CA LEU A 20 0.01 -2.40 0.53
C LEU A 20 -0.96 -1.87 1.60
N CYS A 21 -2.28 -1.97 1.37
CA CYS A 21 -3.30 -1.52 2.31
C CYS A 21 -3.58 -2.58 3.40
N PRO A 22 -3.68 -2.20 4.69
CA PRO A 22 -4.02 -3.14 5.77
C PRO A 22 -5.33 -3.91 5.56
N ARG A 23 -6.31 -3.31 4.86
CA ARG A 23 -7.60 -3.97 4.53
C ARG A 23 -7.46 -5.09 3.49
N HIS A 24 -6.41 -5.05 2.67
CA HIS A 24 -6.10 -6.11 1.71
C HIS A 24 -5.54 -7.36 2.39
N PHE A 25 -4.95 -7.19 3.58
CA PHE A 25 -4.43 -8.26 4.44
C PHE A 25 -5.33 -8.53 5.66
N THR A 26 -6.61 -8.19 5.56
CA THR A 26 -7.62 -8.64 6.53
C THR A 26 -8.11 -10.04 6.14
N GLU A 27 -8.42 -10.86 7.14
CA GLU A 27 -9.01 -12.19 6.95
C GLU A 27 -10.53 -12.14 7.06
N GLY A 28 -11.21 -13.06 6.39
CA GLY A 28 -12.68 -13.16 6.42
C GLY A 28 -13.40 -12.25 5.40
N LYS A 29 -14.73 -12.16 5.56
CA LYS A 29 -15.65 -11.54 4.58
C LYS A 29 -15.42 -10.05 4.34
N SER A 30 -14.78 -9.34 5.28
CA SER A 30 -14.51 -7.90 5.20
C SER A 30 -13.21 -7.55 4.46
N LYS A 31 -12.47 -8.57 3.97
CA LYS A 31 -11.24 -8.39 3.19
C LYS A 31 -11.51 -7.56 1.95
N CYS A 32 -10.77 -6.46 1.80
CA CYS A 32 -10.88 -5.62 0.61
C CYS A 32 -10.18 -6.29 -0.58
N PRO A 33 -10.87 -6.53 -1.71
CA PRO A 33 -10.29 -7.19 -2.87
C PRO A 33 -9.31 -6.30 -3.66
N GLY A 34 -9.13 -5.05 -3.22
CA GLY A 34 -8.41 -4.03 -3.98
C GLY A 34 -9.35 -3.23 -4.88
N CYS A 35 -8.84 -2.17 -5.53
CA CYS A 35 -9.65 -1.24 -6.30
C CYS A 35 -10.43 -1.95 -7.41
N PHE A 36 -11.76 -1.99 -7.29
CA PHE A 36 -12.66 -2.61 -8.27
C PHE A 36 -12.28 -4.06 -8.66
N GLY A 37 -11.76 -4.81 -7.69
CA GLY A 37 -11.51 -6.25 -7.81
C GLY A 37 -12.78 -7.10 -7.63
N PRO A 38 -12.61 -8.44 -7.61
CA PRO A 38 -13.73 -9.36 -7.42
C PRO A 38 -14.51 -9.07 -6.14
N ASN A 39 -15.84 -8.98 -6.23
CA ASN A 39 -16.75 -8.66 -5.12
C ASN A 39 -16.52 -7.29 -4.45
N PHE A 40 -15.88 -6.33 -5.14
CA PHE A 40 -15.62 -5.00 -4.59
C PHE A 40 -16.89 -4.30 -4.10
N LEU A 41 -17.97 -4.35 -4.87
CA LEU A 41 -19.24 -3.71 -4.49
C LEU A 41 -19.88 -4.36 -3.27
N ASP A 42 -19.76 -5.67 -3.15
CA ASP A 42 -20.33 -6.43 -2.03
C ASP A 42 -19.59 -6.09 -0.72
N VAL A 43 -18.29 -5.81 -0.79
CA VAL A 43 -17.45 -5.46 0.38
C VAL A 43 -17.45 -3.96 0.70
N MET A 44 -17.50 -3.10 -0.33
CA MET A 44 -17.32 -1.65 -0.18
C MET A 44 -18.62 -0.85 -0.26
N GLY A 45 -19.71 -1.44 -0.75
CA GLY A 45 -21.03 -0.81 -0.88
C GLY A 45 -21.14 0.26 -1.98
N GLN A 46 -20.03 0.81 -2.48
CA GLN A 46 -20.02 1.93 -3.43
C GLN A 46 -18.84 1.90 -4.40
N THR A 47 -18.98 2.61 -5.53
CA THR A 47 -17.88 2.96 -6.44
C THR A 47 -17.39 4.39 -6.21
N CYS A 48 -16.26 4.76 -6.83
CA CYS A 48 -15.81 6.15 -6.87
C CYS A 48 -15.77 6.68 -8.31
N SER A 49 -15.72 8.01 -8.44
CA SER A 49 -15.72 8.72 -9.73
C SER A 49 -14.54 8.33 -10.64
N PHE A 50 -13.42 7.90 -10.06
CA PHE A 50 -12.25 7.39 -10.78
C PHE A 50 -12.52 6.02 -11.41
N ILE A 51 -13.22 5.11 -10.73
CA ILE A 51 -13.55 3.78 -11.29
C ILE A 51 -14.45 3.94 -12.52
N SER A 52 -15.47 4.80 -12.44
CA SER A 52 -16.37 5.05 -13.57
C SER A 52 -15.61 5.62 -14.78
N CYS A 53 -14.72 6.58 -14.56
CA CYS A 53 -13.94 7.16 -15.65
C CYS A 53 -12.86 6.20 -16.21
N CYS A 54 -11.99 5.69 -15.34
CA CYS A 54 -10.81 4.91 -15.70
C CYS A 54 -11.19 3.53 -16.20
N VAL A 55 -11.97 2.77 -15.43
CA VAL A 55 -12.25 1.37 -15.75
C VAL A 55 -13.45 1.25 -16.68
N LYS A 56 -14.60 1.83 -16.30
CA LYS A 56 -15.85 1.62 -17.07
C LYS A 56 -15.84 2.31 -18.43
N ASN A 57 -15.40 3.57 -18.48
CA ASN A 57 -15.51 4.38 -19.70
C ASN A 57 -14.27 4.29 -20.59
N LYS A 58 -13.08 4.18 -20.01
CA LYS A 58 -11.80 4.20 -20.75
C LYS A 58 -11.09 2.85 -20.83
N ASN A 59 -11.57 1.83 -20.10
CA ASN A 59 -10.95 0.51 -20.02
C ASN A 59 -9.45 0.55 -19.65
N LEU A 60 -9.08 1.45 -18.75
CA LEU A 60 -7.72 1.62 -18.22
C LEU A 60 -7.61 1.07 -16.80
N VAL A 61 -6.39 0.74 -16.37
CA VAL A 61 -6.12 0.28 -15.01
C VAL A 61 -5.86 1.44 -14.07
N THR A 62 -5.19 2.50 -14.52
CA THR A 62 -4.89 3.67 -13.70
C THR A 62 -5.00 4.96 -14.51
N CYS A 63 -5.16 6.08 -13.81
CA CYS A 63 -5.08 7.39 -14.44
C CYS A 63 -3.72 7.61 -15.12
N GLY A 64 -2.64 6.97 -14.66
CA GLY A 64 -1.29 7.08 -15.22
C GLY A 64 -1.16 6.57 -16.66
N GLU A 65 -2.09 5.73 -17.12
CA GLU A 65 -2.16 5.25 -18.51
C GLU A 65 -2.97 6.19 -19.42
N CYS A 66 -3.70 7.17 -18.85
CA CYS A 66 -4.52 8.08 -19.62
C CYS A 66 -3.65 9.16 -20.28
N SER A 67 -3.84 9.40 -21.58
CA SER A 67 -3.17 10.48 -22.33
C SER A 67 -3.38 11.86 -21.70
N ASN A 68 -4.55 12.04 -21.06
CA ASN A 68 -4.95 13.31 -20.47
C ASN A 68 -4.50 13.44 -19.01
N TYR A 69 -3.73 12.49 -18.46
CA TYR A 69 -3.25 12.58 -17.07
C TYR A 69 -1.96 13.41 -16.96
N PRO A 70 -1.86 14.34 -15.99
CA PRO A 70 -2.90 14.78 -15.05
C PRO A 70 -4.00 15.61 -15.74
N CYS A 71 -5.26 15.41 -15.34
CA CYS A 71 -6.41 16.18 -15.82
C CYS A 71 -7.10 16.90 -14.66
N GLU A 72 -7.92 17.90 -14.97
CA GLU A 72 -8.69 18.70 -14.00
C GLU A 72 -9.47 17.85 -12.97
N LYS A 73 -10.09 16.75 -13.41
CA LYS A 73 -10.78 15.80 -12.52
C LYS A 73 -9.85 15.11 -11.53
N PHE A 74 -8.63 14.78 -11.95
CA PHE A 74 -7.63 14.22 -11.06
C PHE A 74 -7.14 15.29 -10.09
N ASP A 75 -6.83 16.48 -10.61
CA ASP A 75 -6.23 17.55 -9.82
C ASP A 75 -7.15 18.06 -8.71
N SER A 76 -8.42 18.33 -9.05
CA SER A 76 -9.47 18.75 -8.10
C SER A 76 -9.67 17.78 -6.93
N GLN A 77 -9.40 16.48 -7.11
CA GLN A 77 -9.59 15.47 -6.07
C GLN A 77 -8.31 15.16 -5.29
N TRP A 78 -7.12 15.51 -5.79
CA TRP A 78 -5.84 15.12 -5.19
C TRP A 78 -5.01 16.28 -4.61
N PHE A 79 -5.20 17.50 -5.10
CA PHE A 79 -4.45 18.69 -4.68
C PHE A 79 -5.28 19.70 -3.86
N GLY A 80 -6.49 19.33 -3.44
CA GLY A 80 -7.30 20.16 -2.54
C GLY A 80 -6.82 20.15 -1.08
N GLU A 81 -7.28 21.12 -0.28
CA GLU A 81 -6.87 21.37 1.12
C GLU A 81 -7.22 20.25 2.14
N ASN A 82 -7.72 19.10 1.67
CA ASN A 82 -8.19 17.98 2.49
C ASN A 82 -7.62 16.62 2.04
N SER A 83 -6.39 16.58 1.51
CA SER A 83 -5.74 15.31 1.11
C SER A 83 -5.28 14.49 2.32
N TYR A 84 -6.23 13.86 3.02
CA TYR A 84 -5.93 12.98 4.15
C TYR A 84 -5.79 11.53 3.71
N ASP A 85 -4.86 10.83 4.34
CA ASP A 85 -4.70 9.40 4.16
C ASP A 85 -5.94 8.65 4.65
N SER A 86 -6.22 7.52 4.02
CA SER A 86 -7.27 6.60 4.45
C SER A 86 -6.66 5.50 5.33
N PHE A 87 -6.84 4.23 4.95
CA PHE A 87 -6.17 3.10 5.62
C PHE A 87 -4.73 2.90 5.14
N VAL A 88 -4.37 3.53 4.03
CA VAL A 88 -3.06 3.47 3.38
C VAL A 88 -2.65 4.89 3.00
N THR A 89 -1.34 5.14 2.94
CA THR A 89 -0.83 6.46 2.59
C THR A 89 -1.09 6.83 1.13
N HIS A 90 -1.49 8.07 0.90
CA HIS A 90 -1.72 8.70 -0.39
C HIS A 90 -0.45 9.37 -0.92
N LYS A 91 0.59 9.53 -0.08
CA LYS A 91 1.89 10.14 -0.45
C LYS A 91 2.55 9.49 -1.67
N LYS A 92 2.26 8.22 -1.95
CA LYS A 92 2.78 7.49 -3.12
C LYS A 92 1.84 7.45 -4.31
N ALA A 93 0.62 7.98 -4.21
CA ALA A 93 -0.35 7.91 -5.29
C ALA A 93 0.13 8.61 -6.57
N ILE A 94 0.51 9.89 -6.49
CA ILE A 94 1.08 10.62 -7.63
C ILE A 94 2.40 9.98 -8.10
N PRO A 95 3.39 9.69 -7.23
CA PRO A 95 4.60 8.99 -7.64
C PRO A 95 4.35 7.67 -8.39
N ASN A 96 3.36 6.88 -7.97
CA ASN A 96 2.99 5.63 -8.62
C ASN A 96 2.43 5.88 -10.02
N LEU A 97 1.50 6.83 -10.17
CA LEU A 97 0.94 7.17 -11.49
C LEU A 97 2.00 7.74 -12.43
N ASN A 98 2.89 8.58 -11.93
CA ASN A 98 4.01 9.12 -12.72
C ASN A 98 4.99 8.02 -13.15
N LEU A 99 5.25 7.04 -12.29
CA LEU A 99 6.06 5.88 -12.65
C LEU A 99 5.40 5.05 -13.76
N ILE A 100 4.09 4.80 -13.64
CA ILE A 100 3.31 4.09 -14.68
C ILE A 100 3.36 4.86 -16.00
N LYS A 101 3.13 6.18 -15.98
CA LYS A 101 3.19 7.02 -17.18
C LYS A 101 4.58 7.00 -17.83
N LYS A 102 5.65 7.05 -17.03
CA LYS A 102 7.03 7.18 -17.52
C LYS A 102 7.68 5.85 -17.93
N LYS A 103 7.38 4.77 -17.22
CA LYS A 103 8.07 3.47 -17.34
C LYS A 103 7.14 2.32 -17.76
N GLY A 104 5.86 2.60 -17.90
CA GLY A 104 4.85 1.60 -18.21
C GLY A 104 4.35 0.85 -16.98
N PHE A 105 3.22 0.19 -17.17
CA PHE A 105 2.50 -0.51 -16.11
C PHE A 105 3.26 -1.75 -15.59
N ASP A 106 3.95 -2.47 -16.47
CA ASP A 106 4.67 -3.71 -16.11
C ASP A 106 5.82 -3.46 -15.13
N GLU A 107 6.55 -2.36 -15.32
CA GLU A 107 7.63 -1.97 -14.41
C GLU A 107 7.09 -1.61 -13.02
N PHE A 108 5.97 -0.88 -12.97
CA PHE A 108 5.29 -0.60 -11.71
C PHE A 108 4.87 -1.89 -10.99
N ILE A 109 4.21 -2.82 -11.69
CA ILE A 109 3.77 -4.09 -11.11
C ILE A 109 4.95 -4.94 -10.63
N ARG A 110 6.06 -4.96 -11.36
CA ARG A 110 7.27 -5.67 -10.95
C ARG A 110 7.76 -5.16 -9.58
N LEU A 111 7.84 -3.84 -9.40
CA LEU A 111 8.25 -3.21 -8.14
C LEU A 111 7.21 -3.42 -7.03
N GLN A 112 5.92 -3.28 -7.34
CA GLN A 112 4.84 -3.50 -6.38
C GLN A 112 4.83 -4.95 -5.86
N LYS A 113 5.03 -5.95 -6.75
CA LYS A 113 5.12 -7.37 -6.36
C LYS A 113 6.27 -7.62 -5.38
N LYS A 114 7.43 -6.96 -5.56
CA LYS A 114 8.54 -7.04 -4.60
C LYS A 114 8.14 -6.49 -3.23
N ARG A 115 7.52 -5.30 -3.19
CA ARG A 115 7.03 -4.69 -1.95
C ARG A 115 5.99 -5.58 -1.24
N ILE A 116 5.04 -6.13 -1.98
CA ILE A 116 4.03 -7.05 -1.44
C ILE A 116 4.68 -8.32 -0.89
N LYS A 117 5.70 -8.88 -1.56
CA LYS A 117 6.42 -10.06 -1.08
C LYS A 117 7.10 -9.77 0.26
N ILE A 118 7.77 -8.64 0.40
CA ILE A 118 8.41 -8.21 1.65
C ILE A 118 7.36 -7.99 2.74
N LEU A 119 6.25 -7.31 2.42
CA LEU A 119 5.15 -7.11 3.36
C LEU A 119 4.56 -8.44 3.86
N LYS A 120 4.38 -9.43 2.97
CA LYS A 120 3.91 -10.77 3.36
C LYS A 120 4.86 -11.46 4.34
N ILE A 121 6.17 -11.33 4.16
CA ILE A 121 7.18 -11.85 5.11
C ILE A 121 7.01 -11.16 6.47
N MET A 122 6.97 -9.82 6.48
CA MET A 122 6.76 -9.06 7.72
C MET A 122 5.46 -9.45 8.44
N LEU A 123 4.36 -9.61 7.70
CA LEU A 123 3.07 -9.97 8.27
C LEU A 123 3.03 -11.41 8.78
N LYS A 124 3.73 -12.34 8.13
CA LYS A 124 3.78 -13.74 8.56
C LYS A 124 4.64 -13.91 9.81
N ASP A 125 5.84 -13.32 9.80
CA ASP A 125 6.88 -13.68 10.76
C ASP A 125 7.00 -12.69 11.92
N PHE A 126 6.41 -11.49 11.80
CA PHE A 126 6.57 -10.39 12.76
C PHE A 126 5.26 -9.70 13.17
N ASN A 127 4.09 -10.12 12.68
CA ASN A 127 2.82 -9.49 13.06
C ASN A 127 2.33 -10.00 14.43
N ASP A 128 2.48 -9.16 15.44
CA ASP A 128 1.99 -9.35 16.81
C ASP A 128 0.47 -9.11 16.99
N GLY A 129 -0.29 -9.01 15.90
CA GLY A 129 -1.71 -8.65 15.89
C GLY A 129 -1.99 -7.15 15.98
N ARG A 130 -0.98 -6.31 16.22
CA ARG A 130 -1.11 -4.84 16.34
C ARG A 130 -0.24 -4.08 15.35
N SER A 131 0.72 -4.75 14.71
CA SER A 131 1.75 -4.11 13.88
C SER A 131 1.47 -4.14 12.38
N LYS A 132 0.37 -4.77 11.94
CA LYS A 132 -0.05 -4.83 10.52
C LYS A 132 -0.03 -3.45 9.84
N SER A 133 -0.70 -2.45 10.42
CA SER A 133 -0.78 -1.11 9.83
C SER A 133 0.59 -0.43 9.72
N PHE A 134 1.46 -0.65 10.69
CA PHE A 134 2.83 -0.15 10.67
C PHE A 134 3.64 -0.77 9.52
N PHE A 135 3.61 -2.11 9.37
CA PHE A 135 4.34 -2.78 8.28
C PHE A 135 3.80 -2.41 6.90
N CYS A 136 2.48 -2.26 6.76
CA CYS A 136 1.85 -1.77 5.54
C CYS A 136 2.37 -0.36 5.17
N LEU A 137 2.39 0.56 6.15
CA LEU A 137 2.87 1.92 5.96
C LEU A 137 4.37 1.98 5.61
N ALA A 138 5.20 1.23 6.33
CA ALA A 138 6.63 1.11 6.03
C ALA A 138 6.87 0.57 4.62
N SER A 139 6.12 -0.46 4.22
CA SER A 139 6.21 -1.06 2.88
C SER A 139 5.81 -0.11 1.77
N ALA A 140 4.93 0.86 2.04
CA ALA A 140 4.54 1.88 1.07
C ALA A 140 5.59 3.00 0.99
N LEU A 141 6.17 3.43 2.11
CA LEU A 141 7.00 4.64 2.16
C LEU A 141 8.49 4.41 1.91
N LEU A 142 9.07 3.34 2.45
CA LEU A 142 10.51 3.07 2.41
C LEU A 142 10.95 2.48 1.06
N SER A 143 12.24 2.51 0.74
CA SER A 143 12.76 1.80 -0.44
C SER A 143 12.74 0.28 -0.24
N ILE A 144 12.78 -0.48 -1.34
CA ILE A 144 12.87 -1.95 -1.27
C ILE A 144 14.15 -2.36 -0.54
N ASP A 145 15.28 -1.70 -0.84
CA ASP A 145 16.58 -1.99 -0.23
C ASP A 145 16.57 -1.79 1.29
N ILE A 146 15.91 -0.74 1.79
CA ILE A 146 15.79 -0.51 3.24
C ILE A 146 14.94 -1.59 3.90
N LEU A 147 13.85 -2.01 3.27
CA LEU A 147 12.99 -3.06 3.81
C LEU A 147 13.71 -4.41 3.87
N GLU A 148 14.46 -4.76 2.82
CA GLU A 148 15.26 -5.99 2.76
C GLU A 148 16.37 -5.98 3.81
N LYS A 149 17.15 -4.90 3.90
CA LYS A 149 18.18 -4.73 4.94
C LYS A 149 17.60 -4.76 6.35
N SER A 150 16.40 -4.23 6.54
CA SER A 150 15.72 -4.25 7.84
C SER A 150 15.33 -5.67 8.26
N LEU A 151 14.84 -6.48 7.32
CA LEU A 151 14.55 -7.90 7.55
C LEU A 151 15.82 -8.69 7.85
N GLU A 152 16.88 -8.51 7.06
CA GLU A 152 18.17 -9.17 7.28
C GLU A 152 18.76 -8.82 8.66
N SER A 153 18.76 -7.54 9.01
CA SER A 153 19.22 -7.07 10.33
C SER A 153 18.39 -7.65 11.47
N ALA A 154 17.07 -7.71 11.30
CA ALA A 154 16.18 -8.29 12.30
C ALA A 154 16.47 -9.79 12.51
N SER A 155 16.62 -10.55 11.43
CA SER A 155 16.98 -11.98 11.50
C SER A 155 18.31 -12.19 12.24
N ASN A 156 19.34 -11.41 11.89
CA ASN A 156 20.65 -11.51 12.54
C ASN A 156 20.58 -11.22 14.05
N ILE A 157 19.77 -10.24 14.47
CA ILE A 157 19.60 -9.91 15.90
C ILE A 157 18.81 -11.01 16.62
N ILE A 158 17.73 -11.51 16.01
CA ILE A 158 16.90 -12.60 16.54
C ILE A 158 17.75 -13.84 16.81
N ASP A 159 18.61 -14.21 15.86
CA ASP A 159 19.49 -15.38 15.98
C ASP A 159 20.56 -15.16 17.05
N LYS A 160 21.23 -13.99 17.06
CA LYS A 160 22.25 -13.65 18.07
C LYS A 160 21.69 -13.62 19.49
N GLN A 161 20.49 -13.07 19.67
CA GLN A 161 19.83 -12.99 20.98
C GLN A 161 19.07 -14.28 21.34
N LYS A 162 19.08 -15.30 20.47
CA LYS A 162 18.37 -16.57 20.64
C LYS A 162 16.89 -16.37 20.98
N ILE A 163 16.25 -15.39 20.34
CA ILE A 163 14.82 -15.11 20.54
C ILE A 163 14.03 -16.33 20.09
N LYS A 164 13.11 -16.80 20.93
CA LYS A 164 12.32 -17.99 20.64
C LYS A 164 11.44 -17.76 19.41
N LYS A 165 11.23 -18.82 18.62
CA LYS A 165 10.45 -18.75 17.37
C LYS A 165 9.00 -18.29 17.60
N ASP A 166 8.42 -18.62 18.75
CA ASP A 166 7.07 -18.27 19.18
C ASP A 166 6.96 -16.88 19.84
N ASP A 167 8.09 -16.20 20.12
CA ASP A 167 8.09 -14.83 20.65
C ASP A 167 7.83 -13.79 19.54
N ILE A 168 6.60 -13.78 19.04
CA ILE A 168 6.17 -12.86 17.99
C ILE A 168 6.29 -11.39 18.42
N LYS A 169 6.11 -11.10 19.72
CA LYS A 169 6.17 -9.74 20.26
C LYS A 169 7.60 -9.22 20.29
N GLY A 170 8.56 -10.03 20.74
CA GLY A 170 9.99 -9.71 20.71
C GLY A 170 10.48 -9.49 19.30
N LYS A 171 10.15 -10.41 18.38
CA LYS A 171 10.47 -10.28 16.94
C LYS A 171 9.88 -8.99 16.34
N ALA A 172 8.59 -8.73 16.59
CA ALA A 172 7.91 -7.53 16.12
C ALA A 172 8.60 -6.25 16.61
N LYS A 173 8.98 -6.20 17.90
CA LYS A 173 9.69 -5.06 18.49
C LYS A 173 11.02 -4.80 17.79
N ILE A 174 11.85 -5.83 17.63
CA ILE A 174 13.17 -5.74 16.96
C ILE A 174 13.00 -5.16 15.55
N LEU A 175 12.13 -5.74 14.72
CA LEU A 175 11.95 -5.27 13.35
C LEU A 175 11.41 -3.83 13.30
N LYS A 176 10.47 -3.47 14.18
CA LYS A 176 9.92 -2.10 14.24
C LYS A 176 10.98 -1.08 14.62
N ASP A 177 11.85 -1.39 15.55
CA ASP A 177 12.89 -0.46 16.01
C ASP A 177 13.94 -0.25 14.91
N ILE A 178 14.31 -1.29 14.16
CA ILE A 178 15.17 -1.19 12.97
C ILE A 178 14.51 -0.33 11.88
N ILE A 179 13.24 -0.62 11.55
CA ILE A 179 12.50 0.12 10.52
C ILE A 179 12.39 1.61 10.89
N LYS A 180 12.09 1.93 12.15
CA LYS A 180 12.04 3.31 12.63
C LYS A 180 13.40 3.99 12.51
N SER A 181 14.47 3.35 12.97
CA SER A 181 15.83 3.90 12.87
C SER A 181 16.21 4.19 11.41
N ASN A 182 15.90 3.27 10.48
CA ASN A 182 16.17 3.49 9.06
C ASN A 182 15.28 4.58 8.45
N ALA A 183 14.02 4.66 8.84
CA ALA A 183 13.12 5.73 8.41
C ALA A 183 13.60 7.11 8.90
N ASP A 184 14.08 7.20 10.14
CA ASP A 184 14.61 8.44 10.72
C ASP A 184 15.87 8.91 9.99
N LYS A 185 16.79 7.98 9.64
CA LYS A 185 17.98 8.28 8.83
C LYS A 185 17.64 8.87 7.46
N GLU A 186 16.58 8.37 6.83
CA GLU A 186 16.07 8.85 5.55
C GLU A 186 15.09 10.05 5.70
N LYS A 187 14.84 10.51 6.93
CA LYS A 187 13.86 11.57 7.24
C LYS A 187 12.44 11.26 6.73
N ILE A 188 12.06 9.98 6.73
CA ILE A 188 10.74 9.51 6.30
C ILE A 188 9.82 9.34 7.51
N SER A 189 8.76 10.15 7.58
CA SER A 189 7.74 10.01 8.61
C SER A 189 6.80 8.83 8.34
N LEU A 190 6.86 7.81 9.21
CA LEU A 190 5.97 6.65 9.23
C LEU A 190 4.66 6.94 9.99
N LYS A 191 3.98 8.02 9.60
CA LYS A 191 2.64 8.40 10.10
C LYS A 191 1.71 8.73 8.94
N LEU A 192 0.46 8.30 9.07
CA LEU A 192 -0.62 8.69 8.17
C LEU A 192 -1.02 10.14 8.44
N GLN A 193 -1.31 10.89 7.38
CA GLN A 193 -1.94 12.20 7.45
C GLN A 193 -3.44 12.02 7.72
N LYS A 194 -3.94 12.56 8.82
CA LYS A 194 -5.34 12.38 9.25
C LYS A 194 -6.06 13.73 9.27
N PRO A 195 -7.39 13.75 9.02
CA PRO A 195 -8.17 14.98 9.17
C PRO A 195 -8.23 15.43 10.63
N PRO A 196 -8.50 16.74 10.85
CA PRO A 196 -8.93 17.24 12.14
C PRO A 196 -10.12 16.40 12.64
N ASN A 197 -10.06 15.92 13.88
CA ASN A 197 -11.10 15.10 14.54
C ASN A 197 -11.21 13.63 14.12
N TRP A 198 -10.17 13.03 13.55
CA TRP A 198 -10.12 11.57 13.34
C TRP A 198 -10.13 10.81 14.68
N LYS A 199 -11.27 10.23 15.05
CA LYS A 199 -11.43 9.34 16.22
C LYS A 199 -10.81 7.96 16.00
#